data_AF-A0A645AQ06-F1
#
_entry.id   AF-A0A645AQ06-F1
#
_cell.length_a   1.000
_cell.length_b   1.000
_cell.length_c   1.000
_cell.angle_alpha   90.00
_cell.angle_beta   90.00
_cell.angle_gamma   90.00
#
_symmetry.space_group_name_H-M   'P 1'
#
loop_
_entity.id
_entity.type
_entity.pdbx_description
1 polymer ?
#
loop_
_entity_poly.entity_id
_entity_poly.type
_entity_poly.pdbx_seq_one_letter_code
_entity_poly.pdbx_strand_id
1 'polypeptide(L)'
;MIENNTIHHLYKTVNGAPLVRPAWYFDVNKQGCGLCDVATHLIDNAQWMLYGDLAIDFDNEVELLDAELRTTGVPADKFELITKVKAFPPEFADRVKDNVLQVACNGTLTARYRDVTVRVGAQWNLEAPPGGGDMHNQIARGTVSDLFVEQGPQTGFKALVYVKPRTMKPEALQPIIARRLEQLGYADARVEIAAGRCLVTPPSSMVDGHEFHFALVRDDFLQMLATGMEPEGLRSQLASKYKLMGMARDFALRK
;
A
#
# COMPACT_ATOMS: atom_id res chain seq x y z
N MET A 1 8.75 -12.90 6.95
CA MET A 1 9.02 -11.47 6.65
C MET A 1 8.03 -11.00 5.60
N ILE A 2 7.47 -9.80 5.77
CA ILE A 2 6.63 -9.13 4.77
C ILE A 2 7.30 -7.80 4.39
N GLU A 3 7.40 -7.52 3.10
CA GLU A 3 7.83 -6.24 2.54
C GLU A 3 6.72 -5.72 1.62
N ASN A 4 6.26 -4.50 1.82
CA ASN A 4 5.19 -3.91 1.02
C ASN A 4 5.55 -2.47 0.63
N ASN A 5 5.67 -2.20 -0.67
CA ASN A 5 6.11 -0.90 -1.18
C ASN A 5 5.17 -0.41 -2.25
N THR A 6 4.86 0.89 -2.21
CA THR A 6 4.11 1.56 -3.27
C THR A 6 4.72 2.91 -3.63
N ILE A 7 4.62 3.24 -4.91
CA ILE A 7 5.08 4.51 -5.47
C ILE A 7 3.91 5.11 -6.24
N HIS A 8 3.43 6.24 -5.73
CA HIS A 8 2.44 7.10 -6.35
C HIS A 8 3.10 8.39 -6.85
N HIS A 9 2.31 9.16 -7.60
CA HIS A 9 2.76 10.40 -8.23
C HIS A 9 1.79 11.55 -7.93
N LEU A 10 2.31 12.64 -7.39
CA LEU A 10 1.54 13.83 -7.00
C LEU A 10 0.81 14.43 -8.20
N TYR A 11 1.53 14.58 -9.31
CA TYR A 11 1.01 14.98 -10.61
C TYR A 11 0.63 13.77 -11.44
N LYS A 12 -0.60 13.78 -11.97
CA LYS A 12 -1.11 12.79 -12.92
C LYS A 12 -1.94 13.51 -13.97
N THR A 13 -1.95 12.97 -15.18
CA THR A 13 -2.90 13.37 -16.23
C THR A 13 -3.96 12.30 -16.35
N VAL A 14 -5.23 12.66 -16.21
CA VAL A 14 -6.39 11.78 -16.37
C VAL A 14 -7.29 12.39 -17.44
N ASN A 15 -7.62 11.61 -18.48
CA ASN A 15 -8.43 12.08 -19.62
C ASN A 15 -7.92 13.38 -20.26
N GLY A 16 -6.60 13.52 -20.40
CA GLY A 16 -5.97 14.69 -21.02
C GLY A 16 -5.88 15.94 -20.13
N ALA A 17 -6.37 15.89 -18.89
CA ALA A 17 -6.31 16.99 -17.94
C ALA A 17 -5.47 16.63 -16.70
N PRO A 18 -4.74 17.59 -16.10
CA PRO A 18 -4.15 17.42 -14.78
C PRO A 18 -5.19 17.02 -13.74
N LEU A 19 -4.92 15.95 -12.99
CA LEU A 19 -5.65 15.63 -11.78
C LEU A 19 -5.43 16.76 -10.76
N VAL A 20 -6.52 17.43 -10.38
CA VAL A 20 -6.46 18.58 -9.47
C VAL A 20 -6.49 18.09 -8.02
N ARG A 21 -5.65 18.70 -7.18
CA ARG A 21 -5.66 18.48 -5.72
C ARG A 21 -5.82 19.82 -5.01
N PRO A 22 -6.50 19.89 -3.87
CA PRO A 22 -6.53 21.12 -3.11
C PRO A 22 -5.13 21.47 -2.58
N ALA A 23 -4.82 22.76 -2.44
CA ALA A 23 -3.51 23.20 -1.96
C ALA A 23 -3.14 22.62 -0.57
N TRP A 24 -4.14 22.42 0.29
CA TRP A 24 -3.93 21.81 1.61
C TRP A 24 -3.46 20.36 1.56
N TYR A 25 -3.57 19.66 0.41
CA TYR A 25 -3.00 18.32 0.23
C TYR A 25 -1.48 18.31 0.43
N PHE A 26 -0.81 19.43 0.16
CA PHE A 26 0.62 19.61 0.35
C PHE A 26 0.98 20.10 1.77
N ASP A 27 -0.02 20.28 2.62
CA ASP A 27 0.14 20.56 4.05
C ASP A 27 0.09 19.25 4.84
N VAL A 28 1.25 18.76 5.29
CA VAL A 28 1.34 17.50 6.05
C VAL A 28 0.66 17.58 7.42
N ASN A 29 0.33 18.79 7.91
CA ASN A 29 -0.47 18.96 9.13
C ASN A 29 -1.98 18.80 8.88
N LYS A 30 -2.42 18.81 7.61
CA LYS A 30 -3.82 18.59 7.21
C LYS A 30 -4.01 17.24 6.54
N GLN A 31 -3.20 16.94 5.51
CA GLN A 31 -3.26 15.65 4.80
C GLN A 31 -2.68 14.50 5.62
N GLY A 32 -1.68 14.77 6.47
CA GLY A 32 -0.80 13.76 7.04
C GLY A 32 0.51 13.61 6.25
N CYS A 33 1.55 13.11 6.91
CA CYS A 33 2.83 12.79 6.26
C CYS A 33 2.79 11.42 5.59
N GLY A 34 3.87 11.03 4.88
CA GLY A 34 3.93 9.76 4.15
C GLY A 34 3.70 8.50 4.99
N LEU A 35 3.99 8.54 6.29
CA LEU A 35 3.72 7.44 7.24
C LEU A 35 2.27 7.41 7.75
N CYS A 36 1.53 8.50 7.57
CA CYS A 36 0.18 8.69 8.12
C CYS A 36 -0.90 8.82 7.04
N ASP A 37 -0.61 8.42 5.81
CA ASP A 37 -1.49 8.48 4.64
C ASP A 37 -1.58 7.09 3.97
N VAL A 38 -1.00 6.90 2.78
CA VAL A 38 -1.04 5.63 2.03
C VAL A 38 -0.43 4.44 2.79
N ALA A 39 0.53 4.68 3.68
CA ALA A 39 1.12 3.63 4.52
C ALA A 39 0.06 2.86 5.34
N THR A 40 -1.10 3.48 5.61
CA THR A 40 -2.27 2.83 6.22
C THR A 40 -2.62 1.52 5.51
N HIS A 41 -2.72 1.54 4.18
CA HIS A 41 -3.11 0.37 3.40
C HIS A 41 -2.05 -0.73 3.43
N LEU A 42 -0.77 -0.35 3.45
CA LEU A 42 0.33 -1.32 3.47
C LEU A 42 0.42 -2.05 4.81
N ILE A 43 0.23 -1.31 5.91
CA ILE A 43 0.18 -1.86 7.27
C ILE A 43 -1.05 -2.76 7.42
N ASP A 44 -2.22 -2.27 6.98
CA ASP A 44 -3.48 -3.02 7.02
C ASP A 44 -3.37 -4.35 6.28
N ASN A 45 -2.81 -4.33 5.07
CA ASN A 45 -2.61 -5.54 4.29
C ASN A 45 -1.63 -6.52 4.99
N ALA A 46 -0.56 -6.04 5.61
CA ALA A 46 0.33 -6.89 6.38
C ALA A 46 -0.35 -7.50 7.62
N GLN A 47 -1.18 -6.73 8.32
CA GLN A 47 -1.99 -7.22 9.45
C GLN A 47 -2.98 -8.28 8.99
N TRP A 48 -3.72 -8.02 7.91
CA TRP A 48 -4.67 -8.97 7.34
C TRP A 48 -4.01 -10.30 6.95
N MET A 49 -2.81 -10.27 6.36
CA MET A 49 -2.05 -11.49 6.04
C MET A 49 -1.57 -12.28 7.26
N LEU A 50 -1.29 -11.60 8.37
CA LEU A 50 -0.73 -12.22 9.58
C LEU A 50 -1.81 -12.71 10.55
N TYR A 51 -2.94 -12.00 10.61
CA TYR A 51 -3.97 -12.21 11.63
C TYR A 51 -5.32 -12.63 11.05
N GLY A 52 -5.59 -12.39 9.76
CA GLY A 52 -6.92 -12.58 9.19
C GLY A 52 -7.95 -11.79 10.00
N ASP A 53 -8.94 -12.48 10.56
CA ASP A 53 -9.98 -11.87 11.40
C ASP A 53 -9.64 -11.82 12.90
N LEU A 54 -8.46 -12.33 13.30
CA LEU A 54 -8.05 -12.39 14.71
C LEU A 54 -7.66 -11.01 15.24
N ALA A 55 -7.81 -10.83 16.55
CA ALA A 55 -7.38 -9.62 17.24
C ALA A 55 -5.86 -9.48 17.32
N ILE A 56 -5.39 -8.24 17.39
CA ILE A 56 -3.98 -7.89 17.64
C ILE A 56 -3.86 -7.28 19.04
N ASP A 57 -2.98 -7.86 19.86
CA ASP A 57 -2.56 -7.26 21.12
C ASP A 57 -1.32 -6.40 20.87
N PHE A 58 -1.55 -5.11 20.59
CA PHE A 58 -0.49 -4.20 20.16
C PHE A 58 0.70 -4.17 21.12
N ASP A 59 0.44 -4.06 22.43
CA ASP A 59 1.49 -3.80 23.42
C ASP A 59 2.42 -5.00 23.64
N ASN A 60 1.92 -6.21 23.38
CA ASN A 60 2.69 -7.44 23.53
C ASN A 60 3.22 -8.00 22.21
N GLU A 61 2.59 -7.66 21.08
CA GLU A 61 2.87 -8.30 19.79
C GLU A 61 3.53 -7.39 18.77
N VAL A 62 3.44 -6.07 18.92
CA VAL A 62 3.90 -5.10 17.91
C VAL A 62 5.02 -4.23 18.47
N GLU A 63 6.18 -4.29 17.82
CA GLU A 63 7.33 -3.44 18.13
C GLU A 63 7.71 -2.63 16.89
N LEU A 64 7.76 -1.29 17.03
CA LEU A 64 8.38 -0.43 16.02
C LEU A 64 9.90 -0.56 16.12
N LEU A 65 10.55 -0.94 15.01
CA LEU A 65 12.01 -1.09 14.94
C LEU A 65 12.69 0.13 14.31
N ASP A 66 12.10 0.68 13.26
CA ASP A 66 12.65 1.82 12.55
C ASP A 66 11.57 2.60 11.80
N ALA A 67 11.79 3.89 11.60
CA ALA A 67 11.00 4.73 10.71
C ALA A 67 11.83 5.90 10.14
N GLU A 68 11.45 6.32 8.94
CA GLU A 68 12.05 7.45 8.21
C GLU A 68 10.98 8.24 7.46
N LEU A 69 11.16 9.56 7.38
CA LEU A 69 10.40 10.46 6.52
C LEU A 69 11.33 11.13 5.52
N ARG A 70 10.89 11.23 4.28
CA ARG A 70 11.61 11.94 3.21
C ARG A 70 10.69 12.88 2.45
N THR A 71 11.27 13.93 1.89
CA THR A 71 10.52 14.93 1.14
C THR A 71 10.50 14.64 -0.37
N THR A 72 9.42 15.03 -1.02
CA THR A 72 9.38 15.26 -2.47
C THR A 72 9.37 16.75 -2.71
N GLY A 73 10.26 17.22 -3.57
CA GLY A 73 10.28 18.61 -4.03
C GLY A 73 9.17 18.87 -5.04
N VAL A 74 8.38 19.92 -4.82
CA VAL A 74 7.31 20.36 -5.71
C VAL A 74 7.63 21.77 -6.19
N PRO A 75 8.14 21.92 -7.42
CA PRO A 75 8.37 23.23 -8.03
C PRO A 75 7.08 24.07 -8.15
N ALA A 76 7.20 25.39 -8.13
CA ALA A 76 6.06 26.31 -8.12
C ALA A 76 5.11 26.13 -9.32
N ASP A 77 5.65 25.89 -10.52
CA ASP A 77 4.86 25.63 -11.74
C ASP A 77 4.04 24.34 -11.63
N LYS A 78 4.64 23.27 -11.08
CA LYS A 78 3.96 22.01 -10.80
C LYS A 78 2.91 22.17 -9.71
N PHE A 79 3.20 22.95 -8.67
CA PHE A 79 2.24 23.26 -7.62
C PHE A 79 1.03 24.00 -8.17
N GLU A 80 1.21 25.05 -8.98
CA GLU A 80 0.11 25.75 -9.64
C GLU A 80 -0.66 24.83 -10.58
N LEU A 81 0.04 23.98 -11.34
CA LEU A 81 -0.60 23.05 -12.27
C LEU A 81 -1.53 22.06 -11.55
N ILE A 82 -1.07 21.49 -10.43
CA ILE A 82 -1.80 20.51 -9.61
C ILE A 82 -2.92 21.18 -8.81
N THR A 83 -2.68 22.36 -8.25
CA THR A 83 -3.60 22.99 -7.27
C THR A 83 -4.50 24.07 -7.83
N LYS A 84 -4.14 24.62 -9.00
CA LYS A 84 -4.71 25.85 -9.58
C LYS A 84 -4.48 27.11 -8.73
N VAL A 85 -3.59 27.04 -7.74
CA VAL A 85 -3.20 28.18 -6.89
C VAL A 85 -1.86 28.72 -7.38
N LYS A 86 -1.82 30.01 -7.70
CA LYS A 86 -0.68 30.67 -8.39
C LYS A 86 0.62 30.76 -7.60
N ALA A 87 0.56 30.65 -6.28
CA ALA A 87 1.71 30.78 -5.41
C ALA A 87 1.57 29.84 -4.22
N PHE A 88 2.70 29.49 -3.59
CA PHE A 88 2.66 28.75 -2.34
C PHE A 88 1.90 29.57 -1.28
N PRO A 89 0.92 28.97 -0.58
CA PRO A 89 0.31 29.58 0.58
C PRO A 89 1.36 30.03 1.62
N PRO A 90 1.17 31.17 2.32
CA PRO A 90 2.16 31.71 3.25
C PRO A 90 2.57 30.71 4.35
N GLU A 91 1.67 29.83 4.78
CA GLU A 91 1.94 28.78 5.77
C GLU A 91 2.95 27.72 5.30
N PHE A 92 3.38 27.73 4.04
CA PHE A 92 4.39 26.81 3.50
C PHE A 92 5.79 27.41 3.47
N ALA A 93 5.95 28.68 3.85
CA ALA A 93 7.20 29.43 3.71
C ALA A 93 8.41 28.75 4.36
N ASP A 94 8.21 28.07 5.49
CA ASP A 94 9.25 27.32 6.22
C ASP A 94 9.75 26.06 5.49
N ARG A 95 8.98 25.57 4.52
CA ARG A 95 9.25 24.36 3.73
C ARG A 95 9.61 24.66 2.27
N VAL A 96 9.60 25.92 1.86
CA VAL A 96 10.02 26.33 0.51
C VAL A 96 11.52 26.62 0.51
N LYS A 97 12.25 25.96 -0.39
CA LYS A 97 13.68 26.21 -0.64
C LYS A 97 13.88 26.40 -2.13
N ASP A 98 14.52 27.49 -2.54
CA ASP A 98 14.80 27.81 -3.95
C ASP A 98 13.55 27.68 -4.86
N ASN A 99 12.41 28.20 -4.40
CA ASN A 99 11.11 28.12 -5.08
C ASN A 99 10.56 26.69 -5.30
N VAL A 100 10.99 25.74 -4.46
CA VAL A 100 10.53 24.35 -4.43
C VAL A 100 9.97 24.04 -3.04
N LEU A 101 8.70 23.65 -2.99
CA LEU A 101 8.05 23.20 -1.76
C LEU A 101 8.51 21.78 -1.40
N GLN A 102 9.05 21.60 -0.19
CA GLN A 102 9.47 20.29 0.32
C GLN A 102 8.32 19.64 1.10
N VAL A 103 7.73 18.58 0.55
CA VAL A 103 6.59 17.89 1.18
C VAL A 103 7.04 16.55 1.72
N ALA A 104 6.92 16.34 3.03
CA ALA A 104 7.26 15.10 3.73
C ALA A 104 6.20 13.99 3.50
N CYS A 105 5.93 13.67 2.24
CA CYS A 105 4.92 12.71 1.79
C CYS A 105 5.48 11.31 1.52
N ASN A 106 6.77 11.05 1.82
CA ASN A 106 7.36 9.72 1.69
C ASN A 106 7.72 9.18 3.08
N GLY A 107 7.44 7.91 3.31
CA GLY A 107 7.71 7.27 4.59
C GLY A 107 8.06 5.79 4.45
N THR A 108 9.00 5.34 5.27
CA THR A 108 9.28 3.93 5.49
C THR A 108 9.18 3.60 6.97
N LEU A 109 8.66 2.42 7.30
CA LEU A 109 8.75 1.89 8.66
C LEU A 109 9.05 0.40 8.62
N THR A 110 9.74 -0.04 9.66
CA THR A 110 9.98 -1.45 9.95
C THR A 110 9.40 -1.74 11.32
N ALA A 111 8.54 -2.75 11.42
CA ALA A 111 7.96 -3.22 12.65
C ALA A 111 8.11 -4.74 12.76
N ARG A 112 8.03 -5.25 13.98
CA ARG A 112 7.98 -6.67 14.27
C ARG A 112 6.62 -7.01 14.85
N TYR A 113 5.93 -7.95 14.22
CA TYR A 113 4.69 -8.57 14.68
C TYR A 113 5.03 -9.98 15.16
N ARG A 114 5.07 -10.18 16.48
CA ARG A 114 5.59 -11.41 17.12
C ARG A 114 7.00 -11.76 16.61
N ASP A 115 7.12 -12.78 15.77
CA ASP A 115 8.35 -13.28 15.14
C ASP A 115 8.52 -12.83 13.68
N VAL A 116 7.57 -12.06 13.12
CA VAL A 116 7.58 -11.62 11.73
C VAL A 116 7.95 -10.14 11.61
N THR A 117 9.06 -9.87 10.92
CA THR A 117 9.40 -8.51 10.48
C THR A 117 8.54 -8.09 9.30
N VAL A 118 7.91 -6.92 9.43
CA VAL A 118 7.14 -6.22 8.40
C VAL A 118 7.83 -4.92 8.07
N ARG A 119 8.08 -4.67 6.78
CA ARG A 119 8.59 -3.40 6.26
C ARG A 119 7.60 -2.82 5.29
N VAL A 120 7.28 -1.55 5.46
CA VAL A 120 6.42 -0.82 4.52
C VAL A 120 7.10 0.44 4.02
N GLY A 121 6.85 0.77 2.76
CA GLY A 121 7.37 1.98 2.11
C GLY A 121 6.30 2.62 1.24
N ALA A 122 5.89 3.83 1.58
CA ALA A 122 4.96 4.63 0.78
C ALA A 122 5.71 5.83 0.21
N GLN A 123 5.63 6.00 -1.10
CA GLN A 123 6.29 7.11 -1.80
C GLN A 123 5.29 7.87 -2.67
N TRP A 124 5.47 9.19 -2.69
CA TRP A 124 4.77 10.14 -3.51
C TRP A 124 5.81 10.92 -4.31
N ASN A 125 6.21 10.40 -5.46
CA ASN A 125 7.07 11.10 -6.40
C ASN A 125 6.32 12.27 -7.05
N LEU A 126 7.04 13.18 -7.69
CA LEU A 126 6.42 14.31 -8.37
C LEU A 126 5.56 13.85 -9.56
N GLU A 127 6.16 13.11 -10.49
CA GLU A 127 5.50 12.61 -11.69
C GLU A 127 6.15 11.30 -12.18
N ALA A 128 5.37 10.48 -12.88
CA ALA A 128 5.88 9.25 -13.49
C ALA A 128 6.69 9.59 -14.75
N PRO A 129 7.68 8.76 -15.14
CA PRO A 129 8.30 8.88 -16.45
C PRO A 129 7.27 8.70 -17.58
N PRO A 130 7.53 9.17 -18.82
CA PRO A 130 6.62 8.98 -19.94
C PRO A 130 6.23 7.50 -20.15
N GLY A 131 4.92 7.23 -20.26
CA GLY A 131 4.39 5.86 -20.34
C GLY A 131 4.43 5.09 -19.01
N GLY A 132 4.86 5.74 -17.93
CA GLY A 132 4.89 5.20 -16.59
C GLY A 132 3.55 5.29 -15.85
N GLY A 133 3.48 4.62 -14.71
CA GLY A 133 2.34 4.63 -13.81
C GLY A 133 2.76 4.37 -12.38
N ASP A 134 1.76 4.26 -11.51
CA ASP A 134 2.00 3.87 -10.11
C ASP A 134 2.55 2.44 -10.04
N MET A 135 3.38 2.21 -9.03
CA MET A 135 4.03 0.91 -8.81
C MET A 135 3.64 0.35 -7.45
N HIS A 136 3.58 -0.97 -7.39
CA HIS A 136 3.32 -1.71 -6.17
C HIS A 136 4.15 -2.99 -6.18
N ASN A 137 4.88 -3.24 -5.10
CA ASN A 137 5.64 -4.47 -4.93
C ASN A 137 5.45 -5.00 -3.51
N GLN A 138 5.03 -6.25 -3.42
CA GLN A 138 4.88 -6.95 -2.16
C GLN A 138 5.65 -8.27 -2.19
N ILE A 139 6.27 -8.61 -1.06
CA ILE A 139 6.88 -9.92 -0.83
C ILE A 139 6.41 -10.43 0.53
N ALA A 140 5.84 -11.63 0.58
CA ALA A 140 5.58 -12.35 1.81
C ALA A 140 6.33 -13.69 1.78
N ARG A 141 7.30 -13.84 2.69
CA ARG A 141 8.15 -15.03 2.76
C ARG A 141 7.59 -16.04 3.75
N GLY A 142 7.20 -17.20 3.25
CA GLY A 142 6.77 -18.36 4.02
C GLY A 142 7.87 -19.42 4.14
N THR A 143 7.56 -20.49 4.86
CA THR A 143 8.49 -21.63 5.04
C THR A 143 8.57 -22.53 3.80
N VAL A 144 7.48 -22.60 3.02
CA VAL A 144 7.37 -23.47 1.84
C VAL A 144 7.53 -22.68 0.53
N SER A 145 7.01 -21.46 0.49
CA SER A 145 6.99 -20.60 -0.70
C SER A 145 7.03 -19.12 -0.30
N ASP A 146 7.46 -18.29 -1.24
CA ASP A 146 7.35 -16.83 -1.16
C ASP A 146 6.24 -16.37 -2.11
N LEU A 147 5.39 -15.45 -1.65
CA LEU A 147 4.37 -14.78 -2.46
C LEU A 147 4.88 -13.40 -2.87
N PHE A 148 4.64 -13.04 -4.13
CA PHE A 148 4.99 -11.75 -4.71
C PHE A 148 3.76 -11.12 -5.34
N VAL A 149 3.61 -9.81 -5.15
CA VAL A 149 2.77 -8.97 -5.99
C VAL A 149 3.70 -7.99 -6.70
N GLU A 150 3.63 -7.94 -8.03
CA GLU A 150 4.49 -7.06 -8.85
C GLU A 150 3.62 -6.20 -9.76
N GLN A 151 3.79 -4.88 -9.67
CA GLN A 151 3.18 -3.90 -10.54
C GLN A 151 4.24 -2.85 -10.93
N GLY A 152 4.65 -2.87 -12.20
CA GLY A 152 5.65 -1.93 -12.73
C GLY A 152 5.86 -2.09 -14.24
N PRO A 153 6.91 -1.48 -14.81
CA PRO A 153 7.18 -1.55 -16.24
C PRO A 153 7.23 -2.98 -16.79
N GLN A 154 7.80 -3.92 -16.02
CA GLN A 154 7.92 -5.33 -16.37
C GLN A 154 6.58 -6.08 -16.45
N THR A 155 5.53 -5.54 -15.82
CA THR A 155 4.17 -6.09 -15.85
C THR A 155 3.21 -5.24 -16.67
N GLY A 156 3.71 -4.22 -17.37
CA GLY A 156 2.88 -3.22 -18.04
C GLY A 156 1.97 -2.45 -17.07
N PHE A 157 2.43 -2.24 -15.84
CA PHE A 157 1.71 -1.58 -14.75
C PHE A 157 0.42 -2.28 -14.31
N LYS A 158 0.29 -3.59 -14.60
CA LYS A 158 -0.77 -4.44 -14.04
C LYS A 158 -0.23 -5.19 -12.83
N ALA A 159 -1.02 -5.31 -11.77
CA ALA A 159 -0.65 -6.12 -10.62
C ALA A 159 -0.70 -7.61 -10.99
N LEU A 160 0.44 -8.29 -10.87
CA LEU A 160 0.55 -9.73 -11.11
C LEU A 160 0.98 -10.44 -9.82
N VAL A 161 0.35 -11.58 -9.54
CA VAL A 161 0.63 -12.39 -8.35
C VAL A 161 1.49 -13.59 -8.73
N TYR A 162 2.62 -13.76 -8.04
CA TYR A 162 3.49 -14.92 -8.21
C TYR A 162 3.68 -15.68 -6.91
N VAL A 163 3.83 -16.99 -7.01
CA VAL A 163 4.22 -17.86 -5.90
C VAL A 163 5.47 -18.63 -6.29
N LYS A 164 6.57 -18.40 -5.57
CA LYS A 164 7.86 -19.05 -5.80
C LYS A 164 8.10 -20.12 -4.73
N PRO A 165 8.30 -21.40 -5.10
CA PRO A 165 8.59 -22.43 -4.11
C PRO A 165 10.00 -22.26 -3.52
N ARG A 166 10.19 -22.68 -2.27
CA ARG A 166 11.49 -22.74 -1.57
C ARG A 166 11.98 -24.16 -1.39
N THR A 167 11.07 -25.09 -1.09
CA THR A 167 11.39 -26.47 -0.68
C THR A 167 11.04 -27.52 -1.73
N MET A 168 10.42 -27.11 -2.84
CA MET A 168 9.98 -28.00 -3.91
C MET A 168 10.15 -27.35 -5.29
N LYS A 169 9.93 -28.12 -6.36
CA LYS A 169 9.91 -27.58 -7.72
C LYS A 169 8.55 -26.93 -8.05
N PRO A 170 8.48 -25.94 -8.96
CA PRO A 170 7.22 -25.28 -9.34
C PRO A 170 6.15 -26.26 -9.82
N GLU A 171 6.52 -27.34 -10.50
CA GLU A 171 5.61 -28.38 -10.99
C GLU A 171 4.88 -29.12 -9.87
N ALA A 172 5.51 -29.24 -8.70
CA ALA A 172 4.88 -29.82 -7.52
C ALA A 172 3.97 -28.81 -6.79
N LEU A 173 4.32 -27.53 -6.84
CA LEU A 173 3.56 -26.47 -6.17
C LEU A 173 2.31 -26.04 -6.96
N GLN A 174 2.39 -25.97 -8.29
CA GLN A 174 1.31 -25.54 -9.17
C GLN A 174 -0.04 -26.22 -8.88
N PRO A 175 -0.15 -27.56 -8.79
CA PRO A 175 -1.43 -28.22 -8.55
C PRO A 175 -1.96 -27.98 -7.13
N ILE A 176 -1.07 -27.70 -6.16
CA ILE A 176 -1.45 -27.35 -4.78
C ILE A 176 -2.13 -25.98 -4.77
N ILE A 177 -1.55 -24.99 -5.47
CA ILE A 177 -2.14 -23.66 -5.60
C ILE A 177 -3.48 -23.73 -6.33
N ALA A 178 -3.53 -24.43 -7.47
CA ALA A 178 -4.76 -24.56 -8.27
C ALA A 178 -5.91 -25.17 -7.43
N ARG A 179 -5.64 -26.26 -6.72
CA ARG A 179 -6.63 -26.90 -5.82
C ARG A 179 -7.06 -25.95 -4.70
N ARG A 180 -6.14 -25.16 -4.14
CA ARG A 180 -6.49 -24.21 -3.08
C ARG A 180 -7.39 -23.09 -3.60
N LEU A 181 -7.13 -22.57 -4.80
CA LEU A 181 -7.99 -21.56 -5.43
C LEU A 181 -9.39 -22.11 -5.72
N GLU A 182 -9.49 -23.35 -6.21
CA GLU A 182 -10.77 -24.03 -6.40
C GLU A 182 -11.56 -24.16 -5.09
N GLN A 183 -10.92 -24.56 -3.99
CA GLN A 183 -11.55 -24.63 -2.67
C GLN A 183 -12.03 -23.28 -2.14
N LEU A 184 -11.42 -22.18 -2.58
CA LEU A 184 -11.82 -20.81 -2.24
C LEU A 184 -12.91 -20.27 -3.18
N GLY A 185 -13.41 -21.08 -4.12
CA GLY A 185 -14.43 -20.67 -5.09
C GLY A 185 -13.88 -19.99 -6.33
N TYR A 186 -12.55 -20.00 -6.54
CA TYR A 186 -11.88 -19.41 -7.69
C TYR A 186 -11.50 -20.48 -8.72
N ALA A 187 -12.46 -21.31 -9.11
CA ALA A 187 -12.23 -22.50 -9.95
C ALA A 187 -11.73 -22.16 -11.37
N ASP A 188 -12.00 -20.97 -11.89
CA ASP A 188 -11.53 -20.47 -13.19
C ASP A 188 -10.22 -19.68 -13.11
N ALA A 189 -9.62 -19.53 -11.93
CA ALA A 189 -8.29 -18.97 -11.78
C ALA A 189 -7.25 -19.86 -12.46
N ARG A 190 -6.24 -19.25 -13.10
CA ARG A 190 -5.18 -19.97 -13.81
C ARG A 190 -3.88 -19.91 -13.03
N VAL A 191 -3.18 -21.05 -12.98
CA VAL A 191 -1.85 -21.14 -12.36
C VAL A 191 -0.87 -21.69 -13.39
N GLU A 192 0.03 -20.83 -13.87
CA GLU A 192 0.98 -21.15 -14.94
C GLU A 192 2.42 -21.11 -14.40
N ILE A 193 3.27 -22.03 -14.84
CA ILE A 193 4.68 -22.05 -14.44
C ILE A 193 5.46 -21.19 -15.43
N ALA A 194 6.15 -20.17 -14.94
CA ALA A 194 7.01 -19.31 -15.73
C ALA A 194 8.24 -18.88 -14.89
N ALA A 195 9.42 -18.95 -15.49
CA ALA A 195 10.68 -18.49 -14.87
C ALA A 195 10.93 -19.03 -13.43
N GLY A 196 10.60 -20.31 -13.19
CA GLY A 196 10.82 -20.96 -11.89
C GLY A 196 9.85 -20.54 -10.78
N ARG A 197 8.73 -19.91 -11.12
CA ARG A 197 7.63 -19.52 -10.21
C ARG A 197 6.27 -19.82 -10.85
N CYS A 198 5.22 -19.82 -10.03
CA CYS A 198 3.83 -19.94 -10.50
C CYS A 198 3.22 -18.53 -10.62
N LEU A 199 2.77 -18.15 -11.81
CA LEU A 199 1.92 -16.97 -12.04
C LEU A 199 0.47 -17.35 -11.75
N VAL A 200 -0.20 -16.59 -10.90
CA VAL A 200 -1.61 -16.75 -10.58
C VAL A 200 -2.40 -15.65 -11.30
N THR A 201 -3.25 -16.05 -12.24
CA THR A 201 -4.20 -15.15 -12.89
C THR A 201 -5.56 -15.33 -12.22
N PRO A 202 -6.17 -14.25 -11.69
CA PRO A 202 -7.46 -14.32 -11.03
C PRO A 202 -8.58 -14.75 -12.00
N PRO A 203 -9.74 -15.20 -11.46
CA PRO A 203 -10.97 -15.42 -12.21
C PRO A 203 -11.31 -14.27 -13.16
N SER A 204 -11.85 -14.61 -14.33
CA SER A 204 -12.33 -13.59 -15.28
C SER A 204 -13.53 -12.80 -14.76
N SER A 205 -14.26 -13.36 -13.79
CA SER A 205 -15.38 -12.74 -13.10
C SER A 205 -14.96 -11.73 -12.03
N MET A 206 -13.69 -11.69 -11.63
CA MET A 206 -13.21 -10.65 -10.72
C MET A 206 -13.15 -9.32 -11.47
N VAL A 207 -14.05 -8.41 -11.10
CA VAL A 207 -14.00 -7.03 -11.57
C VAL A 207 -12.93 -6.31 -10.77
N ASP A 208 -11.86 -5.91 -11.45
CA ASP A 208 -10.81 -5.06 -10.88
C ASP A 208 -11.12 -3.60 -11.18
N GLY A 209 -11.00 -2.75 -10.16
CA GLY A 209 -11.23 -1.31 -10.27
C GLY A 209 -11.42 -0.66 -8.92
N HIS A 210 -10.80 0.50 -8.73
CA HIS A 210 -10.83 1.22 -7.45
C HIS A 210 -12.25 1.51 -6.94
N GLU A 211 -13.14 1.96 -7.83
CA GLU A 211 -14.54 2.25 -7.48
C GLU A 211 -15.33 0.99 -7.11
N PHE A 212 -15.05 -0.14 -7.78
CA PHE A 212 -15.66 -1.42 -7.45
C PHE A 212 -15.23 -1.89 -6.06
N HIS A 213 -13.93 -1.82 -5.75
CA HIS A 213 -13.41 -2.15 -4.42
C HIS A 213 -14.01 -1.25 -3.32
N PHE A 214 -14.20 0.04 -3.60
CA PHE A 214 -14.84 0.95 -2.65
C PHE A 214 -16.29 0.55 -2.35
N ALA A 215 -17.03 0.09 -3.37
CA ALA A 215 -18.40 -0.40 -3.17
C ALA A 215 -18.45 -1.63 -2.26
N LEU A 216 -17.48 -2.55 -2.36
CA LEU A 216 -17.39 -3.71 -1.48
C LEU A 216 -17.23 -3.30 0.00
N VAL A 217 -16.30 -2.39 0.28
CA VAL A 217 -16.07 -1.90 1.66
C VAL A 217 -17.29 -1.15 2.21
N ARG A 218 -17.98 -0.38 1.35
CA ARG A 218 -19.26 0.25 1.72
C ARG A 218 -20.29 -0.81 2.11
N ASP A 219 -20.43 -1.87 1.32
CA ASP A 219 -21.44 -2.89 1.54
C ASP A 219 -21.16 -3.68 2.83
N ASP A 220 -19.89 -4.00 3.11
CA ASP A 220 -19.47 -4.59 4.38
C ASP A 220 -19.82 -3.68 5.56
N PHE A 221 -19.57 -2.37 5.44
CA PHE A 221 -19.93 -1.40 6.48
C PHE A 221 -21.44 -1.34 6.73
N LEU A 222 -22.25 -1.29 5.66
CA LEU A 222 -23.70 -1.28 5.78
C LEU A 222 -24.24 -2.59 6.39
N GLN A 223 -23.62 -3.72 6.08
CA GLN A 223 -23.96 -5.01 6.67
C GLN A 223 -23.65 -5.04 8.18
N MET A 224 -22.51 -4.48 8.61
CA MET A 224 -22.18 -4.35 10.02
C MET A 224 -23.18 -3.46 10.76
N LEU A 225 -23.61 -2.35 10.15
CA LEU A 225 -24.66 -1.49 10.73
C LEU A 225 -26.01 -2.21 10.83
N ALA A 226 -26.41 -2.96 9.80
CA ALA A 226 -27.69 -3.64 9.76
C ALA A 226 -27.79 -4.78 10.77
N THR A 227 -26.68 -5.48 11.03
CA THR A 227 -26.64 -6.65 11.92
C THR A 227 -26.17 -6.33 13.33
N GLY A 228 -25.46 -5.21 13.52
CA GLY A 228 -24.77 -4.91 14.77
C GLY A 228 -23.59 -5.84 15.05
N MET A 229 -23.14 -6.63 14.06
CA MET A 229 -22.01 -7.55 14.18
C MET A 229 -20.83 -7.06 13.35
N GLU A 230 -19.63 -7.21 13.87
CA GLU A 230 -18.37 -6.88 13.21
C GLU A 230 -17.38 -8.04 13.40
N PRO A 231 -16.35 -8.16 12.53
CA PRO A 231 -15.27 -9.13 12.74
C PRO A 231 -14.57 -8.88 14.08
N GLU A 232 -14.25 -9.95 14.81
CA GLU A 232 -13.66 -9.91 16.16
C GLU A 232 -12.40 -9.03 16.21
N GLY A 233 -11.52 -9.17 15.21
CA GLY A 233 -10.26 -8.42 15.14
C GLY A 233 -10.41 -6.97 14.71
N LEU A 234 -11.52 -6.55 14.10
CA LEU A 234 -11.64 -5.28 13.35
C LEU A 234 -11.13 -4.07 14.15
N ARG A 235 -11.65 -3.88 15.38
CA ARG A 235 -11.28 -2.73 16.22
C ARG A 235 -9.82 -2.75 16.66
N SER A 236 -9.34 -3.92 17.07
CA SER A 236 -7.97 -4.07 17.56
C SER A 236 -6.94 -3.86 16.44
N GLN A 237 -7.22 -4.36 15.23
CA GLN A 237 -6.39 -4.15 14.05
C GLN A 237 -6.38 -2.67 13.66
N LEU A 238 -7.55 -2.01 13.65
CA LEU A 238 -7.66 -0.57 13.39
C LEU A 238 -6.83 0.25 14.39
N ALA A 239 -6.99 -0.01 15.69
CA ALA A 239 -6.24 0.68 16.73
C ALA A 239 -4.73 0.42 16.63
N SER A 240 -4.34 -0.84 16.41
CA SER A 240 -2.95 -1.27 16.23
C SER A 240 -2.28 -0.53 15.07
N LYS A 241 -2.95 -0.48 13.92
CA LYS A 241 -2.50 0.22 12.71
C LYS A 241 -2.25 1.71 12.97
N TYR A 242 -3.24 2.43 13.52
CA TYR A 242 -3.09 3.87 13.76
C TYR A 242 -2.08 4.18 14.87
N LYS A 243 -1.99 3.35 15.92
CA LYS A 243 -0.98 3.49 16.97
C LYS A 243 0.44 3.31 16.41
N LEU A 244 0.65 2.29 15.56
CA LEU A 244 1.94 2.08 14.89
C LEU A 244 2.32 3.29 14.01
N MET A 245 1.38 3.81 13.23
CA MET A 245 1.62 4.96 12.35
C MET A 245 2.00 6.21 13.14
N GLY A 246 1.29 6.50 14.24
CA GLY A 246 1.62 7.62 15.14
C GLY A 246 3.02 7.47 15.74
N MET A 247 3.33 6.29 16.28
CA MET A 247 4.66 5.99 16.81
C MET A 247 5.76 6.13 15.75
N ALA A 248 5.53 5.64 14.53
CA ALA A 248 6.48 5.72 13.43
C ALA A 248 6.75 7.18 13.02
N ARG A 249 5.70 8.01 12.93
CA ARG A 249 5.84 9.45 12.69
C ARG A 249 6.69 10.11 13.76
N ASP A 250 6.37 9.90 15.02
CA ASP A 250 7.08 10.56 16.14
C ASP A 250 8.51 10.05 16.29
N PHE A 251 8.77 8.79 15.91
CA PHE A 251 10.13 8.25 15.80
C PHE A 251 10.91 8.95 14.69
N ALA A 252 10.35 9.07 13.49
CA ALA A 252 11.01 9.68 12.35
C ALA A 252 11.29 11.18 12.54
N LEU A 253 10.41 11.91 13.24
CA LEU A 253 10.59 13.35 13.53
C LEU A 253 11.64 13.65 14.61
N ARG A 254 12.07 12.65 15.39
CA ARG A 254 13.10 12.80 16.43
C ARG A 254 14.53 12.57 15.93
N LYS A 255 14.69 12.03 14.72
CA LYS A 255 15.99 11.84 14.07
C LYS A 255 16.43 13.13 13.38
#